data_AF-A0A9D6NRT5-F1
#
_entry.id   AF-A0A9D6NRT5-F1
#
_cell.length_a   1.000
_cell.length_b   1.000
_cell.length_c   1.000
_cell.angle_alpha   90.00
_cell.angle_beta   90.00
_cell.angle_gamma   90.00
#
_symmetry.space_group_name_H-M   'P 1'
#
loop_
_entity.id
_entity.type
_entity.pdbx_description
1 polymer ?
#
loop_
_entity_poly.entity_id
_entity_poly.type
_entity_poly.pdbx_seq_one_letter_code
_entity_poly.pdbx_strand_id
1 'polypeptide(L)'
;GVAVHPAGSLVYVTNWFSDTVSVMATATNTVVATVPVGDRPLGVAVSPDGARAYVVNFGSDSVSVLDTTTNSVIGAVRVGRGPTAVAFAQVIGAQP
;
A
#
# COMPACT_ATOMS: atom_id res chain seq x y z
N GLY A 1 2.05 6.61 -5.85
CA GLY A 1 1.95 6.91 -4.41
C GLY A 1 3.14 6.31 -3.68
N VAL A 2 3.43 6.79 -2.46
CA VAL A 2 4.48 6.25 -1.59
C VAL A 2 3.97 6.18 -0.15
N ALA A 3 4.30 5.11 0.56
CA ALA A 3 4.03 4.97 2.00
C ALA A 3 5.19 4.26 2.70
N VAL A 4 5.44 4.62 3.95
CA VAL A 4 6.48 4.00 4.79
C VAL A 4 5.79 3.10 5.82
N HIS A 5 6.32 1.90 6.03
CA HIS A 5 5.89 1.05 7.13
C HIS A 5 6.13 1.77 8.48
N PRO A 6 5.24 1.68 9.47
CA PRO A 6 5.41 2.38 10.75
C PRO A 6 6.74 2.09 11.48
N ALA A 7 7.27 0.87 11.32
CA ALA A 7 8.59 0.50 11.85
C ALA A 7 9.78 1.16 11.11
N GLY A 8 9.54 1.90 10.02
CA GLY A 8 10.56 2.58 9.23
C GLY A 8 11.43 1.68 8.35
N SER A 9 11.23 0.36 8.37
CA SER A 9 12.09 -0.62 7.68
C SER A 9 11.78 -0.80 6.20
N LEU A 10 10.53 -0.57 5.78
CA LEU A 10 10.06 -0.78 4.41
C LEU A 10 9.34 0.45 3.85
N VAL A 11 9.50 0.66 2.54
CA VAL A 11 8.78 1.66 1.76
C VAL A 11 8.05 0.97 0.61
N TYR A 12 6.80 1.36 0.39
CA TYR A 12 5.94 0.86 -0.68
C TYR A 12 5.74 1.95 -1.72
N VAL A 13 6.00 1.65 -2.99
CA VAL A 13 5.88 2.58 -4.12
C VAL A 13 4.98 1.97 -5.18
N THR A 14 3.91 2.66 -5.57
CA THR A 14 3.02 2.16 -6.65
C THR A 14 3.61 2.46 -8.02
N ASN A 15 3.61 1.45 -8.90
CA ASN A 15 4.12 1.54 -10.27
C ASN A 15 2.94 1.55 -11.25
N TRP A 16 2.49 2.75 -11.62
CA TRP A 16 1.25 2.96 -12.39
C TRP A 16 1.16 2.14 -13.69
N PHE A 17 2.22 2.09 -14.49
CA PHE A 17 2.20 1.39 -15.78
C PHE A 17 2.52 -0.11 -15.69
N SER A 18 3.02 -0.55 -14.53
CA SER A 18 3.52 -1.91 -14.34
C SER A 18 2.59 -2.76 -13.47
N ASP A 19 1.43 -2.22 -13.08
CA ASP A 19 0.40 -2.87 -12.26
C ASP A 19 0.98 -3.58 -11.01
N THR A 20 1.98 -2.94 -10.39
CA THR A 20 2.76 -3.50 -9.28
C THR A 20 3.02 -2.46 -8.20
N VAL A 21 3.43 -2.95 -7.03
CA VAL A 21 4.06 -2.16 -5.97
C VAL A 21 5.48 -2.63 -5.76
N SER A 22 6.44 -1.70 -5.77
CA SER A 22 7.81 -1.96 -5.33
C SER A 22 7.89 -1.83 -3.82
N VAL A 23 8.45 -2.83 -3.14
CA VAL A 23 8.77 -2.81 -1.72
C VAL A 23 10.27 -2.64 -1.58
N MET A 24 10.70 -1.60 -0.87
CA MET A 24 12.12 -1.27 -0.70
C MET A 24 12.51 -1.35 0.77
N ALA A 25 13.66 -1.92 1.06
CA ALA A 25 14.29 -1.83 2.37
C ALA A 25 14.98 -0.47 2.53
N THR A 26 14.65 0.27 3.59
CA THR A 26 15.20 1.62 3.83
C THR A 26 16.67 1.60 4.23
N ALA A 27 17.09 0.55 4.94
CA ALA A 27 18.47 0.41 5.40
C ALA A 27 19.48 0.28 4.25
N THR A 28 19.07 -0.32 3.14
CA THR A 28 19.94 -0.63 2.00
C THR A 28 19.57 0.13 0.72
N ASN A 29 18.42 0.80 0.70
CA ASN A 29 17.85 1.44 -0.49
C ASN A 29 17.70 0.47 -1.68
N THR A 30 17.32 -0.78 -1.40
CA THR A 30 17.15 -1.81 -2.43
C THR A 30 15.71 -2.30 -2.48
N VAL A 31 15.22 -2.63 -3.68
CA VAL A 31 13.95 -3.34 -3.86
C VAL A 31 14.10 -4.77 -3.35
N VAL A 32 13.24 -5.15 -2.41
CA VAL A 32 13.20 -6.50 -1.82
C VAL A 32 12.02 -7.32 -2.30
N ALA A 33 10.98 -6.69 -2.84
CA ALA A 33 9.87 -7.36 -3.51
C ALA A 33 9.22 -6.47 -4.57
N THR A 34 8.67 -7.10 -5.60
CA THR A 34 7.77 -6.47 -6.57
C THR A 34 6.45 -7.24 -6.52
N VAL A 35 5.39 -6.57 -6.07
CA VAL A 35 4.11 -7.22 -5.74
C VAL A 35 3.08 -6.87 -6.82
N PRO A 36 2.57 -7.84 -7.59
CA PRO A 36 1.46 -7.60 -8.52
C PRO A 36 0.22 -7.13 -7.78
N VAL A 37 -0.47 -6.11 -8.31
CA VAL A 37 -1.72 -5.57 -7.77
C VAL A 37 -2.74 -5.38 -8.90
N GLY A 38 -3.78 -4.57 -8.71
CA GLY A 38 -4.70 -4.23 -9.78
C GLY A 38 -4.15 -3.17 -10.72
N ASP A 39 -4.93 -2.87 -11.76
CA ASP A 39 -4.51 -2.01 -12.86
C ASP A 39 -4.35 -0.56 -12.40
N ARG A 40 -3.26 0.07 -12.86
CA ARG A 40 -2.95 1.49 -12.65
C ARG A 40 -2.99 1.89 -11.17
N PRO A 41 -2.12 1.33 -10.32
CA PRO A 41 -2.11 1.65 -8.89
C PRO A 41 -1.63 3.08 -8.64
N LEU A 42 -2.43 3.87 -7.90
CA LEU A 42 -2.20 5.32 -7.67
C LEU A 42 -1.75 5.62 -6.23
N GLY A 43 -2.60 5.27 -5.26
CA GLY A 43 -2.41 5.53 -3.84
C GLY A 43 -1.96 4.29 -3.09
N VAL A 44 -1.19 4.46 -2.03
CA VAL A 44 -0.87 3.40 -1.07
C VAL A 44 -0.84 3.96 0.35
N ALA A 45 -1.35 3.21 1.31
CA ALA A 45 -1.22 3.51 2.74
C ALA A 45 -0.94 2.23 3.53
N VAL A 46 -0.11 2.32 4.55
CA VAL A 46 0.15 1.22 5.49
C VAL A 46 -0.68 1.44 6.75
N SER A 47 -1.26 0.37 7.29
CA SER A 47 -2.04 0.42 8.53
C SER A 47 -1.17 0.87 9.71
N PRO A 48 -1.73 1.52 10.73
CA PRO A 48 -0.94 1.99 11.88
C PRO A 48 -0.22 0.87 12.64
N ASP A 49 -0.79 -0.33 12.68
CA ASP A 49 -0.16 -1.54 13.24
C ASP A 49 0.92 -2.14 12.33
N GLY A 50 1.07 -1.62 11.11
CA GLY A 50 2.03 -2.07 10.12
C GLY A 50 1.64 -3.36 9.38
N ALA A 51 0.62 -4.09 9.83
CA ALA A 51 0.33 -5.44 9.34
C ALA A 51 -0.18 -5.49 7.90
N ARG A 52 -0.76 -4.39 7.39
CA ARG A 52 -1.38 -4.35 6.07
C ARG A 52 -1.02 -3.10 5.30
N ALA A 53 -0.91 -3.24 3.98
CA ALA A 53 -0.89 -2.11 3.07
C ALA A 53 -2.11 -2.16 2.13
N TYR A 54 -2.68 -0.99 1.85
CA TYR A 54 -3.84 -0.84 1.00
C TYR A 54 -3.42 -0.04 -0.23
N VAL A 55 -3.63 -0.61 -1.41
CA VAL A 55 -3.19 -0.06 -2.69
C VAL A 55 -4.43 0.24 -3.52
N VAL A 56 -4.60 1.50 -3.88
CA VAL A 56 -5.72 1.95 -4.70
C VAL A 56 -5.39 1.69 -6.16
N ASN A 57 -6.22 0.88 -6.82
CA ASN A 57 -6.08 0.51 -8.23
C ASN A 57 -7.08 1.35 -9.05
N PHE A 58 -6.60 2.41 -9.68
CA PHE A 58 -7.46 3.35 -10.42
C PHE A 58 -8.14 2.67 -11.61
N GLY A 59 -7.42 1.82 -12.34
CA GLY A 59 -7.92 1.17 -13.55
C GLY A 59 -8.91 0.04 -13.26
N SER A 60 -8.75 -0.64 -12.13
CA SER A 60 -9.59 -1.77 -11.75
C SER A 60 -10.76 -1.43 -10.81
N ASP A 61 -10.99 -0.15 -10.52
CA ASP A 61 -12.05 0.30 -9.59
C ASP A 61 -12.04 -0.47 -8.25
N SER A 62 -10.84 -0.70 -7.69
CA SER A 62 -10.65 -1.56 -6.52
C SER A 62 -9.49 -1.09 -5.62
N VAL A 63 -9.40 -1.71 -4.44
CA VAL A 63 -8.28 -1.57 -3.51
C VAL A 63 -7.70 -2.96 -3.24
N SER A 64 -6.42 -3.17 -3.53
CA SER A 64 -5.68 -4.37 -3.15
C SER A 64 -5.25 -4.28 -1.69
N VAL A 65 -5.35 -5.39 -0.95
CA VAL A 65 -4.89 -5.52 0.43
C VAL A 65 -3.68 -6.43 0.43
N LEU A 66 -2.55 -5.93 0.92
CA LEU A 66 -1.28 -6.64 1.03
C LEU A 66 -1.00 -6.97 2.50
N ASP A 67 -0.47 -8.16 2.74
CA ASP A 67 0.23 -8.50 3.98
C ASP A 67 1.68 -8.01 3.87
N THR A 68 2.12 -7.21 4.84
CA THR A 68 3.44 -6.56 4.84
C THR A 68 4.55 -7.47 5.37
N THR A 69 4.19 -8.55 6.06
CA THR A 69 5.15 -9.55 6.55
C THR A 69 5.59 -10.45 5.40
N THR A 70 4.65 -10.86 4.55
CA THR A 70 4.91 -11.73 3.39
C THR A 70 5.09 -10.97 2.08
N ASN A 71 4.80 -9.67 2.06
CA ASN A 71 4.78 -8.83 0.86
C ASN A 71 3.95 -9.44 -0.27
N SER A 72 2.73 -9.87 0.04
CA SER A 72 1.83 -10.50 -0.92
C SER A 72 0.40 -9.97 -0.80
N VAL A 73 -0.33 -9.98 -1.92
CA VAL A 73 -1.76 -9.64 -1.92
C VAL A 73 -2.56 -10.74 -1.24
N ILE A 74 -3.36 -10.37 -0.25
CA ILE A 74 -4.26 -11.26 0.50
C ILE A 74 -5.74 -11.06 0.14
N GLY A 75 -6.05 -10.04 -0.66
CA GLY A 75 -7.41 -9.81 -1.15
C GLY A 75 -7.54 -8.50 -1.92
N ALA A 76 -8.72 -8.28 -2.48
CA ALA A 76 -9.09 -7.03 -3.13
C ALA A 76 -10.54 -6.67 -2.80
N VAL A 77 -10.81 -5.37 -2.69
CA VAL A 77 -12.13 -4.82 -2.39
C VAL A 77 -12.56 -3.94 -3.56
N ARG A 78 -13.71 -4.23 -4.17
CA ARG A 78 -14.29 -3.33 -5.18
C ARG A 78 -14.79 -2.05 -4.53
N VAL A 79 -14.53 -0.91 -5.19
CA VAL A 79 -14.97 0.42 -4.75
C VAL A 79 -15.64 1.16 -5.92
N GLY A 80 -15.90 2.45 -5.76
CA GLY A 80 -16.41 3.30 -6.84
C GLY A 80 -15.40 3.52 -7.96
N ARG A 81 -15.86 4.14 -9.05
CA ARG A 81 -15.05 4.35 -10.26
C ARG A 81 -13.88 5.31 -10.03
N GLY A 82 -12.69 4.96 -10.53
CA GLY A 82 -11.50 5.80 -10.57
C GLY A 82 -11.02 6.26 -9.18
N PRO A 83 -10.85 5.35 -8.20
CA PRO A 83 -10.35 5.72 -6.89
C PRO A 83 -8.91 6.25 -7.00
N THR A 84 -8.55 7.22 -6.17
CA THR A 84 -7.23 7.91 -6.28
C THR A 84 -6.39 7.79 -5.01
N ALA A 85 -6.99 7.93 -3.83
CA ALA A 85 -6.27 7.99 -2.57
C ALA A 85 -6.86 7.06 -1.51
N VAL A 86 -6.01 6.66 -0.57
CA VAL A 86 -6.38 5.96 0.66
C VAL A 86 -5.59 6.56 1.81
N ALA A 87 -6.20 6.62 2.98
CA ALA A 87 -5.57 7.04 4.22
C ALA A 87 -6.19 6.28 5.39
N PHE A 88 -5.44 6.18 6.47
CA PHE A 88 -5.96 5.76 7.76
C PHE A 88 -6.25 6.99 8.62
N ALA A 89 -7.37 6.94 9.36
CA ALA A 89 -7.60 7.92 10.41
C ALA A 89 -6.52 7.77 11.48
N GLN A 90 -6.04 8.90 12.03
CA GLN A 90 -5.24 8.84 13.25
C GLN A 90 -6.16 8.52 14.42
N VAL A 91 -5.83 7.48 15.19
CA VAL A 91 -6.41 7.32 16.53
C VAL A 91 -5.66 8.28 17.44
N ILE A 92 -6.14 9.51 17.54
CA ILE A 92 -5.69 10.39 18.62
C ILE A 92 -6.41 9.88 19.87
N GLY A 93 -5.68 9.18 20.74
CA GLY A 93 -6.21 8.79 22.03
C GLY A 93 -6.75 10.03 22.73
N ALA A 94 -7.96 9.96 23.27
CA ALA A 94 -8.47 10.99 24.17
C ALA A 94 -7.37 11.31 25.20
N GLN A 95 -6.80 12.50 25.12
CA GLN A 95 -5.94 13.01 26.18
C GLN A 95 -6.87 13.34 27.37
N PRO A 96 -6.49 12.98 28.61
CA PRO A 96 -7.32 13.24 29.80
C PRO A 96 -7.56 14.74 30.02
#